data_AF-A0A7G7SWX7-F1
#
_entry.id   AF-A0A7G7SWX7-F1
#
_cell.length_a   1.000
_cell.length_b   1.000
_cell.length_c   1.000
_cell.angle_alpha   90.00
_cell.angle_beta   90.00
_cell.angle_gamma   90.00
#
_symmetry.space_group_name_H-M   'P 1'
#
loop_
_entity.id
_entity.type
_entity.pdbx_description
1 polymer ?
#
loop_
_entity_poly.entity_id
_entity_poly.type
_entity_poly.pdbx_seq_one_letter_code
_entity_poly.pdbx_strand_id
1 'polypeptide(L)'
;MSEKPEPVVFHLAHHLSEAEMGDLAANFRKAYGDRMVIVLPPGITKSDSEQLDRIERQLGVLINALAAEGEEEREAPITTLDGDVLPGDRDQTESLG
;
A
#
# COMPACT_ATOMS: atom_id res chain seq x y z
N MET A 1 -22.42 4.53 -25.27
CA MET A 1 -21.35 3.86 -24.52
C MET A 1 -22.05 2.84 -23.64
N SER A 2 -21.90 1.54 -23.93
CA SER A 2 -22.52 0.50 -23.08
C SER A 2 -21.62 0.26 -21.88
N GLU A 3 -22.03 0.73 -20.71
CA GLU A 3 -21.43 0.31 -19.44
C GLU A 3 -21.52 -1.21 -19.35
N LYS A 4 -20.37 -1.87 -19.27
CA LYS A 4 -20.36 -3.31 -18.96
C LYS A 4 -20.94 -3.46 -17.55
N PRO A 5 -21.87 -4.39 -17.33
CA PRO A 5 -22.46 -4.58 -16.01
C PRO A 5 -21.36 -4.94 -15.02
N GLU A 6 -21.32 -4.24 -13.89
CA GLU A 6 -20.33 -4.52 -12.85
C GLU A 6 -20.48 -5.97 -12.36
N PRO A 7 -19.35 -6.66 -12.14
CA PRO A 7 -19.35 -8.02 -11.62
C PRO A 7 -19.87 -8.07 -10.19
N VAL A 8 -20.60 -9.12 -9.87
CA VAL A 8 -21.07 -9.38 -8.51
C VAL A 8 -20.03 -10.25 -7.80
N VAL A 9 -19.53 -9.77 -6.66
CA VAL A 9 -18.46 -10.44 -5.91
C VAL A 9 -19.03 -11.03 -4.62
N PHE A 10 -18.81 -12.32 -4.38
CA PHE A 10 -19.18 -13.02 -3.15
C PHE A 10 -17.95 -13.51 -2.41
N HIS A 11 -17.98 -13.40 -1.09
CA HIS A 11 -16.94 -13.94 -0.21
C HIS A 11 -17.49 -15.18 0.47
N LEU A 12 -16.76 -16.29 0.37
CA LEU A 12 -17.12 -17.51 1.08
C LEU A 12 -16.67 -17.41 2.54
N ALA A 13 -17.57 -17.74 3.47
CA ALA A 13 -17.25 -17.78 4.89
C ALA A 13 -16.35 -18.98 5.27
N HIS A 14 -16.40 -20.05 4.48
CA HIS A 14 -15.65 -21.28 4.66
C HIS A 14 -15.48 -22.00 3.32
N HIS A 15 -14.67 -23.06 3.31
CA HIS A 15 -14.52 -23.90 2.12
C HIS A 15 -15.76 -24.74 1.91
N LEU A 16 -16.33 -24.66 0.71
CA LEU A 16 -17.45 -25.48 0.29
C LEU A 16 -16.95 -26.79 -0.32
N SER A 17 -17.72 -27.85 -0.14
CA SER A 17 -17.56 -29.11 -0.87
C SER A 17 -17.92 -28.95 -2.35
N GLU A 18 -17.57 -29.93 -3.17
CA GLU A 18 -17.86 -29.91 -4.61
C GLU A 18 -19.38 -29.88 -4.90
N ALA A 19 -20.18 -30.59 -4.09
CA ALA A 19 -21.63 -30.58 -4.20
C ALA A 19 -22.22 -29.19 -3.87
N GLU A 20 -21.76 -28.57 -2.78
CA GLU A 20 -22.20 -27.23 -2.37
C GLU A 20 -21.77 -26.16 -3.37
N MET A 21 -20.58 -26.29 -3.98
CA MET A 21 -20.18 -25.42 -5.09
C MET A 21 -21.08 -25.58 -6.32
N GLY A 22 -21.49 -26.82 -6.63
CA GLY A 22 -22.44 -27.09 -7.70
C GLY A 22 -23.80 -26.42 -7.47
N ASP A 23 -24.35 -26.56 -6.26
CA ASP A 23 -25.60 -25.91 -5.86
C ASP A 23 -25.48 -24.38 -5.87
N LEU A 24 -24.37 -23.85 -5.37
CA LEU A 24 -24.08 -22.42 -5.37
C LEU A 24 -23.99 -21.87 -6.81
N ALA A 25 -23.32 -22.57 -7.71
CA ALA A 25 -23.21 -22.18 -9.12
C ALA A 25 -24.59 -22.17 -9.82
N ALA A 26 -25.43 -23.18 -9.56
CA ALA A 26 -26.79 -23.23 -10.08
C ALA A 26 -27.64 -22.05 -9.55
N ASN A 27 -27.52 -21.74 -8.26
CA ASN A 27 -28.19 -20.61 -7.64
C ASN A 27 -27.74 -19.26 -8.23
N PHE A 28 -26.43 -19.07 -8.43
CA PHE A 28 -25.92 -17.84 -9.04
C PHE A 28 -26.39 -17.68 -10.48
N ARG A 29 -26.40 -18.75 -11.27
CA ARG A 29 -26.90 -18.71 -12.64
C ARG A 29 -28.38 -18.30 -12.69
N LYS A 30 -29.19 -18.80 -11.75
CA LYS A 30 -30.60 -18.45 -11.64
C LYS A 30 -30.82 -17.00 -11.18
N ALA A 31 -30.01 -16.51 -10.23
CA ALA A 31 -30.18 -15.19 -9.63
C ALA A 31 -29.56 -14.05 -10.45
N TYR A 32 -28.44 -14.29 -11.12
CA TYR A 32 -27.63 -13.25 -11.78
C TYR A 32 -27.59 -13.38 -13.31
N GLY A 33 -28.19 -14.42 -13.89
CA GLY A 33 -28.31 -14.60 -15.34
C GLY A 33 -26.95 -14.55 -16.03
N ASP A 34 -26.78 -13.57 -16.93
CA ASP A 34 -25.55 -13.36 -17.71
C ASP A 34 -24.52 -12.44 -17.03
N ARG A 35 -24.76 -12.01 -15.79
CA ARG A 35 -23.77 -11.20 -15.06
C ARG A 35 -22.58 -12.05 -14.65
N MET A 36 -21.39 -11.46 -14.77
CA MET A 36 -20.16 -12.08 -14.26
C MET A 36 -20.22 -12.15 -12.73
N VAL A 37 -20.17 -13.36 -12.20
CA VAL A 37 -20.10 -13.62 -10.75
C VAL A 37 -18.69 -14.08 -10.40
N ILE A 38 -18.07 -13.41 -9.43
CA ILE A 38 -16.75 -13.77 -8.90
C ILE A 38 -16.97 -14.30 -7.49
N VAL A 39 -16.49 -15.52 -7.22
CA VAL A 39 -16.55 -16.14 -5.89
C VAL A 39 -15.13 -16.18 -5.34
N LEU A 40 -14.93 -15.48 -4.22
CA LEU A 40 -13.65 -15.42 -3.54
C LEU A 40 -13.60 -16.49 -2.44
N PRO A 41 -12.54 -17.32 -2.39
CA PRO A 41 -12.32 -18.26 -1.31
C PRO A 41 -12.26 -17.57 0.07
N PRO A 42 -12.48 -18.30 1.17
CA PRO A 42 -12.33 -17.75 2.51
C PRO A 42 -10.92 -17.18 2.71
N GLY A 43 -10.86 -16.01 3.36
CA GLY A 43 -9.60 -15.29 3.62
C GLY A 43 -9.10 -14.40 2.49
N ILE A 44 -9.73 -14.43 1.31
CA ILE A 44 -9.41 -13.50 0.21
C ILE A 44 -10.42 -12.36 0.22
N THR A 45 -9.95 -11.14 0.45
CA THR A 45 -10.77 -9.93 0.34
C THR A 45 -10.44 -9.17 -0.94
N LYS A 46 -11.46 -8.65 -1.63
CA LYS A 46 -11.24 -7.67 -2.69
C LYS A 46 -10.64 -6.41 -2.05
N SER A 47 -9.44 -6.01 -2.47
CA SER A 47 -8.88 -4.73 -2.08
C SER A 47 -9.62 -3.59 -2.79
N ASP A 48 -10.07 -2.61 -2.03
CA ASP A 48 -10.64 -1.39 -2.60
C ASP A 48 -9.51 -0.57 -3.25
N SER A 49 -9.49 -0.57 -4.59
CA SER A 49 -8.47 0.11 -5.39
C SER A 49 -8.32 1.58 -4.97
N GLU A 50 -9.42 2.27 -4.68
CA GLU A 50 -9.40 3.67 -4.26
C GLU A 50 -8.71 3.89 -2.91
N GLN A 51 -8.81 2.92 -2.00
CA GLN A 51 -8.13 2.97 -0.71
C GLN A 51 -6.63 2.77 -0.90
N LEU A 52 -6.23 1.86 -1.78
CA LEU A 52 -4.81 1.67 -2.15
C LEU A 52 -4.24 2.92 -2.83
N ASP A 53 -4.96 3.53 -3.77
CA ASP A 53 -4.54 4.75 -4.46
C ASP A 53 -4.40 5.95 -3.49
N ARG A 54 -5.24 5.99 -2.45
CA ARG A 54 -5.11 6.99 -1.37
C ARG A 54 -3.88 6.72 -0.52
N ILE A 55 -3.65 5.47 -0.13
CA ILE A 55 -2.48 5.06 0.67
C ILE A 55 -1.19 5.35 -0.10
N GLU A 56 -1.11 4.99 -1.37
CA GLU A 56 0.05 5.24 -2.23
C GLU A 56 0.38 6.73 -2.33
N ARG A 57 -0.64 7.59 -2.52
CA ARG A 57 -0.43 9.04 -2.52
C ARG A 57 0.09 9.56 -1.19
N GLN A 58 -0.45 9.09 -0.07
CA GLN A 58 0.01 9.51 1.26
C GLN A 58 1.45 9.06 1.52
N LEU A 59 1.82 7.84 1.10
CA LEU A 59 3.19 7.35 1.17
C LEU A 59 4.13 8.18 0.29
N GLY A 60 3.73 8.55 -0.92
CA GLY A 60 4.53 9.42 -1.80
C GLY A 60 4.79 10.79 -1.17
N VAL A 61 3.79 11.41 -0.53
CA VAL A 61 3.96 12.66 0.21
C VAL A 61 4.95 12.51 1.37
N LEU A 62 4.83 11.43 2.15
CA LEU A 62 5.72 11.17 3.28
C LEU A 62 7.17 10.96 2.82
N ILE A 63 7.38 10.16 1.77
CA ILE A 63 8.71 9.90 1.20
C ILE A 63 9.35 11.21 0.71
N ASN A 64 8.58 12.06 0.02
CA ASN A 64 9.09 13.35 -0.45
C ASN A 64 9.43 14.31 0.70
N ALA A 65 8.64 14.32 1.78
CA ALA A 65 8.93 15.13 2.96
C ALA A 65 10.23 14.68 3.66
N LEU A 66 10.41 13.36 3.83
CA LEU A 66 11.63 12.80 4.43
C LEU A 66 12.87 13.06 3.55
N ALA A 67 12.71 13.02 2.23
CA ALA A 67 13.79 13.35 1.30
C ALA A 67 14.18 14.84 1.37
N ALA A 68 13.22 15.74 1.59
CA ALA A 68 13.47 17.17 1.75
C ALA A 68 14.19 17.50 3.07
N GLU A 69 13.85 16.81 4.16
CA GLU A 69 14.52 16.97 5.47
C GLU A 69 16.00 16.56 5.41
N GLY A 70 16.34 15.52 4.63
CA GLY A 70 17.72 15.04 4.47
C GLY A 70 18.63 15.95 3.63
N GLU A 71 18.10 16.96 2.93
CA GLU A 71 18.91 17.91 2.15
C GLU A 71 19.29 19.18 2.93
N GLU A 72 18.59 19.52 4.00
CA GLU A 72 18.86 20.72 4.81
C GLU A 72 19.93 20.52 5.89
N GLU A 73 20.31 19.28 6.22
CA GLU A 73 21.35 18.94 7.21
C GLU A 73 22.75 18.71 6.62
N ARG A 74 23.11 19.40 5.52
CA ARG A 74 24.54 19.64 5.24
C ARG A 74 24.94 20.88 6.01
N GLU A 75 25.19 20.71 7.31
CA GLU A 75 25.82 21.72 8.15
C GLU A 75 26.98 22.36 7.37
N ALA A 76 26.85 23.64 7.05
CA ALA A 76 27.97 24.41 6.56
C ALA A 76 29.09 24.28 7.62
N PRO A 77 30.34 24.02 7.22
CA PRO A 77 31.45 23.96 8.17
C PRO A 77 31.43 25.24 9.01
N ILE A 78 31.32 25.09 10.33
CA ILE A 78 31.31 26.24 11.24
C ILE A 78 32.68 26.91 11.10
N THR A 79 32.71 28.16 10.63
CA THR A 79 33.96 28.91 10.50
C THR A 79 34.16 29.84 11.69
N THR A 80 35.41 30.00 12.15
CA THR A 80 35.77 31.07 13.08
C THR A 80 35.57 32.45 12.44
N LEU A 81 35.61 33.51 13.24
CA LEU A 81 35.55 34.89 12.73
C LEU A 81 36.73 35.22 11.77
N ASP A 82 37.82 34.46 11.89
CA ASP A 82 39.01 34.54 11.04
C ASP A 82 38.93 33.64 9.79
N GLY A 83 37.83 32.90 9.62
CA GLY A 83 37.57 32.06 8.44
C GLY A 83 38.12 30.64 8.53
N ASP A 84 38.67 30.22 9.68
CA ASP A 84 39.16 28.87 9.88
C ASP A 84 38.00 27.89 10.08
N VAL A 85 38.03 26.75 9.39
CA VAL A 85 37.00 25.71 9.52
C VAL A 85 37.18 24.97 10.85
N LEU A 86 36.18 25.04 11.71
CA LEU A 86 36.09 24.21 12.91
C LEU A 86 35.64 22.80 12.50
N PRO A 87 36.33 21.74 12.94
CA PRO A 87 35.80 20.39 12.82
C PRO A 87 34.51 20.33 13.63
N GLY A 88 33.38 20.04 12.97
CA GLY A 88 32.11 19.78 13.65
C GLY A 88 32.23 18.59 14.61
N ASP A 89 31.32 18.49 15.58
CA ASP A 89 31.19 17.39 16.54
C ASP A 89 30.84 16.06 15.83
N ARG A 90 31.77 15.56 15.01
CA ARG A 90 31.77 14.18 14.57
C ARG A 90 32.11 13.33 15.79
N ASP A 91 31.05 12.83 16.41
CA ASP A 91 30.96 11.59 17.17
C ASP A 91 32.32 11.08 17.67
N GLN A 92 32.79 11.63 18.79
CA GLN A 92 34.02 11.18 19.47
C GLN A 92 33.86 9.80 20.14
N THR A 93 32.92 8.97 19.72
CA THR A 93 32.72 7.64 20.30
C THR A 93 33.67 6.58 19.73
N GLU A 94 34.45 6.86 18.69
CA GLU A 94 35.53 5.96 18.22
C GLU A 94 36.89 6.28 18.89
N SER A 95 36.94 6.27 20.21
CA SER A 95 38.20 6.14 20.93
C SER A 95 38.03 5.30 22.18
N LEU A 96 37.81 3.99 22.01
CA LEU A 96 38.16 2.96 22.99
C LEU A 96 38.21 1.59 22.28
N GLY A 97 39.40 1.24 21.78
CA GLY A 97 39.76 -0.05 21.18
C GLY A 97 41.25 -0.14 20.95
#